data_AF-A0A967Z8U8-F1
#
_entry.id   AF-A0A967Z8U8-F1
#
_cell.length_a   1.000
_cell.length_b   1.000
_cell.length_c   1.000
_cell.angle_alpha   90.00
_cell.angle_beta   90.00
_cell.angle_gamma   90.00
#
_symmetry.space_group_name_H-M   'P 1'
#
loop_
_entity.id
_entity.type
_entity.pdbx_description
1 polymer ?
#
loop_
_entity_poly.entity_id
_entity_poly.type
_entity_poly.pdbx_seq_one_letter_code
_entity_poly.pdbx_strand_id
1 'polypeptide(L)'
;MPRASLGHVALLGDDDPELVRALRWFSESLSMLDLDWSFPDQQAPRFDQVVVRSRCTQGVRNAAALVEPGGILYWEIERGGPLRCWRALLLDIAGRALHAARLRNRSKRYEPYSMRSIRMRFERSGFDNVRWHWHRPGFQDALDIVPLHNDTVLDHFFGKHNGRSRGRVKRGVGRLLQRMGLLHVLVPCLSVMATRQTEPGDRTPVAM
;
A
#
# COMPACT_ATOMS: atom_id res chain seq x y z
N MET A 1 -13.64 -24.13 -10.84
CA MET A 1 -13.56 -23.02 -9.87
C MET A 1 -13.96 -21.74 -10.58
N PRO A 2 -14.82 -20.88 -10.00
CA PRO A 2 -15.15 -19.60 -10.62
C PRO A 2 -13.85 -18.80 -10.81
N ARG A 3 -13.60 -18.33 -12.04
CA ARG A 3 -12.52 -17.36 -12.28
C ARG A 3 -12.99 -16.06 -11.67
N ALA A 4 -12.35 -15.63 -10.59
CA ALA A 4 -12.44 -14.25 -10.14
C ALA A 4 -11.69 -13.40 -11.18
N SER A 5 -12.34 -13.04 -12.28
CA SER A 5 -11.83 -11.98 -13.14
C SER A 5 -11.96 -10.67 -12.38
N LEU A 6 -10.87 -9.91 -12.34
CA LEU A 6 -10.92 -8.50 -12.03
C LEU A 6 -11.63 -7.82 -13.22
N GLY A 7 -12.47 -6.82 -12.97
CA GLY A 7 -13.13 -6.07 -14.05
C GLY A 7 -12.13 -5.17 -14.80
N HIS A 8 -12.47 -3.89 -14.90
CA HIS A 8 -11.60 -2.86 -15.45
C HIS A 8 -10.59 -2.40 -14.40
N VAL A 9 -9.30 -2.56 -14.70
CA VAL A 9 -8.20 -2.23 -13.79
C VAL A 9 -7.35 -1.09 -14.35
N ALA A 10 -7.02 -0.12 -13.50
CA ALA A 10 -5.96 0.85 -13.77
C ALA A 10 -4.72 0.56 -12.93
N LEU A 11 -3.53 0.64 -13.54
CA LEU A 11 -2.24 0.61 -12.85
C LEU A 11 -1.56 1.98 -12.97
N LEU A 12 -1.26 2.59 -11.82
CA LEU A 12 -0.56 3.88 -11.72
C LEU A 12 0.82 3.70 -11.09
N GLY A 13 1.85 4.20 -11.76
CA GLY A 13 3.23 4.19 -11.26
C GLY A 13 4.12 3.15 -11.95
N ASP A 14 5.04 2.59 -11.17
CA ASP A 14 6.12 1.74 -11.66
C ASP A 14 5.63 0.49 -12.41
N ASP A 15 6.24 0.23 -13.56
CA ASP A 15 5.82 -0.74 -14.58
C ASP A 15 6.39 -2.14 -14.36
N ASP A 16 6.41 -2.62 -13.10
CA ASP A 16 6.91 -3.96 -12.77
C ASP A 16 6.30 -5.02 -13.70
N PRO A 17 7.14 -5.63 -14.58
CA PRO A 17 6.65 -6.53 -15.61
C PRO A 17 5.86 -7.71 -15.07
N GLU A 18 6.17 -8.17 -13.85
CA GLU A 18 5.48 -9.30 -13.25
C GLU A 18 4.07 -8.93 -12.80
N LEU A 19 3.91 -7.77 -12.16
CA LEU A 19 2.61 -7.25 -11.79
C LEU A 19 1.77 -6.93 -13.03
N VAL A 20 2.36 -6.28 -14.04
CA VAL A 20 1.66 -5.98 -15.30
C VAL A 20 1.17 -7.27 -15.96
N ARG A 21 2.02 -8.30 -16.02
CA ARG A 21 1.65 -9.62 -16.56
C ARG A 21 0.51 -10.25 -15.76
N ALA A 22 0.58 -10.21 -14.43
CA ALA A 22 -0.48 -10.75 -13.57
C ALA A 22 -1.80 -10.00 -13.78
N LEU A 23 -1.79 -8.67 -13.76
CA LEU A 23 -3.00 -7.87 -13.97
C LEU A 23 -3.61 -8.15 -15.34
N ARG A 24 -2.83 -8.18 -16.42
CA ARG A 24 -3.33 -8.54 -17.77
C ARG A 24 -3.98 -9.91 -17.83
N TRP A 25 -3.50 -10.86 -17.04
CA TRP A 25 -4.02 -12.23 -17.02
C TRP A 25 -5.35 -12.33 -16.25
N PHE A 26 -5.49 -11.56 -15.18
CA PHE A 26 -6.64 -11.65 -14.27
C PHE A 26 -7.70 -10.57 -14.48
N SER A 27 -7.42 -9.50 -15.23
CA SER A 27 -8.38 -8.43 -15.52
C SER A 27 -9.10 -8.60 -16.85
N GLU A 28 -10.34 -8.12 -16.94
CA GLU A 28 -11.06 -7.95 -18.20
C GLU A 28 -10.39 -6.89 -19.09
N SER A 29 -9.86 -5.82 -18.48
CA SER A 29 -9.01 -4.85 -19.17
C SER A 29 -8.02 -4.19 -18.22
N LEU A 30 -6.84 -3.83 -18.74
CA LEU A 30 -5.82 -3.09 -18.01
C LEU A 30 -5.47 -1.77 -18.71
N SER A 31 -5.60 -0.66 -17.99
CA SER A 31 -5.08 0.65 -18.40
C SER A 31 -3.84 1.00 -17.57
N MET A 32 -2.75 1.40 -18.22
CA MET A 32 -1.54 1.88 -17.56
C MET A 32 -1.50 3.41 -17.63
N LEU A 33 -1.32 4.06 -16.49
CA LEU A 33 -1.38 5.52 -16.35
C LEU A 33 -0.17 6.03 -15.55
N ASP A 34 0.31 7.22 -15.89
CA ASP A 34 1.37 7.88 -15.12
C ASP A 34 0.84 8.44 -13.80
N LEU A 35 1.70 8.51 -12.77
CA LEU A 35 1.30 9.08 -11.46
C LEU A 35 0.93 10.56 -11.53
N ASP A 36 1.53 11.28 -12.48
CA ASP A 36 1.34 12.72 -12.68
C ASP A 36 0.25 13.01 -13.74
N TRP A 37 -0.53 11.99 -14.13
CA TRP A 37 -1.61 12.11 -15.09
C TRP A 37 -2.75 13.00 -14.57
N SER A 38 -3.32 13.81 -15.48
CA SER A 38 -4.54 14.59 -15.25
C SER A 38 -5.54 14.32 -16.37
N PHE A 39 -6.80 14.10 -16.00
CA PHE A 39 -7.91 14.12 -16.94
C PHE A 39 -8.61 15.48 -16.84
N PRO A 40 -9.18 15.99 -17.95
CA PRO A 40 -10.18 17.05 -17.85
C PRO A 40 -11.31 16.57 -16.91
N ASP A 41 -11.76 17.43 -15.98
CA ASP A 41 -12.64 17.08 -14.84
C ASP A 41 -13.93 16.30 -15.21
N GLN A 42 -14.34 16.28 -16.49
CA GLN A 42 -15.56 15.62 -16.98
C GLN A 42 -15.33 14.32 -17.76
N GLN A 43 -14.08 13.87 -17.95
CA GLN A 43 -13.77 12.69 -18.78
C GLN A 43 -12.83 11.69 -18.08
N ALA A 44 -12.68 11.79 -16.76
CA ALA A 44 -11.87 10.82 -16.04
C ALA A 44 -12.51 9.41 -16.14
N PRO A 45 -11.84 8.43 -16.76
CA PRO A 45 -12.32 7.06 -16.78
C PRO A 45 -12.39 6.53 -15.35
N ARG A 46 -13.27 5.56 -15.16
CA ARG A 46 -13.52 4.92 -13.89
C ARG A 46 -13.24 3.43 -13.99
N PHE A 47 -12.78 2.84 -12.89
CA PHE A 47 -12.28 1.47 -12.83
C PHE A 47 -12.81 0.75 -11.60
N ASP A 48 -13.12 -0.53 -11.74
CA ASP A 48 -13.49 -1.43 -10.63
C ASP A 48 -12.34 -1.54 -9.61
N GLN A 49 -11.11 -1.52 -10.11
CA GLN A 49 -9.92 -1.55 -9.27
C GLN A 49 -8.84 -0.60 -9.80
N VAL A 50 -8.23 0.15 -8.87
CA VAL A 50 -7.07 0.97 -9.17
C VAL A 50 -5.91 0.50 -8.31
N VAL A 51 -4.82 0.12 -8.97
CA VAL A 51 -3.56 -0.29 -8.35
C VAL A 51 -2.58 0.87 -8.45
N VAL A 52 -2.00 1.27 -7.32
CA VAL A 52 -1.01 2.35 -7.26
C VAL A 52 0.29 1.80 -6.70
N ARG A 53 1.40 2.00 -7.40
CA ARG A 53 2.75 1.75 -6.87
C ARG A 53 3.44 3.08 -6.67
N SER A 54 3.48 3.55 -5.43
CA SER A 54 4.02 4.88 -5.11
C SER A 54 4.53 4.96 -3.68
N ARG A 55 5.59 5.76 -3.50
CA ARG A 55 6.11 6.14 -2.18
C ARG A 55 5.45 7.39 -1.60
N CYS A 56 4.67 8.14 -2.38
CA CYS A 56 4.03 9.37 -1.96
C CYS A 56 2.50 9.28 -2.07
N THR A 57 1.82 10.08 -1.25
CA THR A 57 0.35 10.11 -1.19
C THR A 57 -0.28 10.90 -2.34
N GLN A 58 0.48 11.70 -3.08
CA GLN A 58 -0.06 12.51 -4.17
C GLN A 58 -0.68 11.63 -5.26
N GLY A 59 0.00 10.56 -5.67
CA GLY A 59 -0.53 9.60 -6.64
C GLY A 59 -1.81 8.92 -6.16
N VAL A 60 -1.94 8.69 -4.85
CA VAL A 60 -3.14 8.07 -4.23
C VAL A 60 -4.35 8.99 -4.34
N ARG A 61 -4.16 10.31 -4.22
CA ARG A 61 -5.26 11.28 -4.36
C ARG A 61 -5.83 11.27 -5.78
N ASN A 62 -4.96 11.24 -6.79
CA ASN A 62 -5.40 11.17 -8.18
C ASN A 62 -6.06 9.82 -8.48
N ALA A 63 -5.46 8.72 -7.99
CA ALA A 63 -6.00 7.37 -8.12
C ALA A 63 -7.39 7.21 -7.50
N ALA A 64 -7.63 7.84 -6.33
CA ALA A 64 -8.91 7.81 -5.65
C ALA A 64 -10.06 8.34 -6.53
N ALA A 65 -9.77 9.32 -7.39
CA ALA A 65 -10.75 9.87 -8.33
C ALA A 65 -11.01 8.97 -9.54
N LEU A 66 -10.32 7.83 -9.70
CA LEU A 66 -10.50 6.89 -10.81
C LEU A 66 -11.24 5.62 -10.38
N VAL A 67 -11.47 5.40 -9.09
CA VAL A 67 -12.17 4.20 -8.60
C VAL A 67 -13.67 4.38 -8.73
N GLU A 68 -14.41 3.41 -9.24
CA GLU A 68 -15.89 3.43 -9.23
C GLU A 68 -16.45 3.34 -7.79
N PRO A 69 -17.67 3.82 -7.51
CA PRO A 69 -18.39 3.47 -6.28
C PRO A 69 -18.44 1.95 -6.09
N GLY A 70 -18.11 1.45 -4.90
CA GLY A 70 -17.96 0.00 -4.63
C GLY A 70 -16.62 -0.60 -5.10
N GLY A 71 -15.85 0.11 -5.92
CA GLY A 71 -14.54 -0.32 -6.40
C GLY A 71 -13.45 -0.29 -5.33
N ILE A 72 -12.26 -0.78 -5.68
CA ILE A 72 -11.13 -0.94 -4.77
C ILE A 72 -9.94 -0.07 -5.17
N LEU A 73 -9.37 0.64 -4.20
CA LEU A 73 -8.04 1.22 -4.31
C LEU A 73 -7.03 0.33 -3.58
N TYR A 74 -6.06 -0.21 -4.32
CA TYR A 74 -4.95 -0.99 -3.80
C TYR A 74 -3.64 -0.23 -4.01
N TRP A 75 -2.96 0.11 -2.92
CA TRP A 75 -1.76 0.93 -2.94
C TRP A 75 -0.57 0.17 -2.36
N GLU A 76 0.45 -0.09 -3.17
CA GLU A 76 1.73 -0.64 -2.76
C GLU A 76 2.74 0.45 -2.43
N ILE A 77 3.30 0.34 -1.22
CA ILE A 77 4.28 1.25 -0.66
C ILE A 77 5.57 0.47 -0.43
N GLU A 78 6.51 0.59 -1.36
CA GLU A 78 7.87 0.11 -1.16
C GLU A 78 8.70 1.13 -0.40
N ARG A 79 8.93 0.85 0.87
CA ARG A 79 9.89 1.55 1.72
C ARG A 79 11.25 0.90 1.50
N GLY A 80 12.28 1.72 1.29
CA GLY A 80 13.65 1.21 1.34
C GLY A 80 13.84 0.52 2.69
N GLY A 81 14.23 -0.75 2.71
CA GLY A 81 14.25 -1.56 3.93
C GLY A 81 15.03 -0.93 5.09
N PRO A 82 14.87 -1.46 6.32
CA PRO A 82 15.43 -0.83 7.53
C PRO A 82 16.92 -0.54 7.40
N LEU A 83 17.73 -1.43 6.82
CA LEU A 83 19.16 -1.19 6.60
C LEU A 83 19.46 0.01 5.68
N ARG A 84 18.59 0.35 4.72
CA ARG A 84 18.71 1.55 3.89
C ARG A 84 18.28 2.81 4.66
N CYS A 85 17.25 2.74 5.50
CA CYS A 85 16.88 3.85 6.39
C CYS A 85 17.94 4.12 7.45
N TRP A 86 18.49 3.08 8.08
CA TRP A 86 19.58 3.20 9.06
C TRP A 86 20.89 3.63 8.41
N ARG A 87 21.26 3.13 7.21
CA ARG A 87 22.39 3.67 6.43
C ARG A 87 22.15 5.11 6.00
N ALA A 88 20.97 5.47 5.53
CA ALA A 88 20.67 6.84 5.14
C ALA A 88 20.76 7.77 6.36
N LEU A 89 20.21 7.39 7.51
CA LEU A 89 20.31 8.15 8.75
C LEU A 89 21.77 8.30 9.22
N LEU A 90 22.57 7.23 9.19
CA LEU A 90 23.99 7.25 9.55
C LEU A 90 24.84 8.05 8.54
N LEU A 91 24.53 7.95 7.25
CA LEU A 91 25.19 8.72 6.19
C LEU A 91 24.76 10.19 6.17
N ASP A 92 23.56 10.54 6.63
CA ASP A 92 23.08 11.92 6.75
C ASP A 92 23.72 12.63 7.96
N ILE A 93 24.04 11.87 9.02
CA ILE A 93 24.89 12.33 10.12
C ILE A 93 26.35 12.51 9.66
N ALA A 94 26.86 11.61 8.82
CA ALA A 94 28.26 11.62 8.37
C ALA A 94 28.53 12.46 7.09
N GLY A 95 27.49 12.85 6.35
CA GLY A 95 27.61 13.18 4.91
C GLY A 95 26.97 14.49 4.48
N ARG A 96 26.84 15.48 5.38
CA ARG A 96 26.31 16.82 5.04
C ARG A 96 27.12 17.60 3.99
N ALA A 97 28.22 17.07 3.46
CA ALA A 97 29.10 17.79 2.53
C ALA A 97 29.12 17.27 1.07
N LEU A 98 28.69 16.04 0.74
CA LEU A 98 29.00 15.46 -0.59
C LEU A 98 27.84 14.84 -1.40
N HIS A 99 26.58 14.91 -0.96
CA HIS A 99 25.46 14.24 -1.65
C HIS A 99 24.37 15.17 -2.23
N ALA A 100 24.59 16.48 -2.24
CA ALA A 100 23.63 17.47 -2.75
C ALA A 100 23.53 17.55 -4.29
N ALA A 101 24.42 16.88 -5.04
CA ALA A 101 24.50 17.04 -6.50
C ALA A 101 23.89 15.89 -7.33
N ARG A 102 23.74 14.67 -6.80
CA ARG A 102 23.24 13.50 -7.59
C ARG A 102 21.79 13.07 -7.28
N LEU A 103 21.15 13.64 -6.26
CA LEU A 103 19.80 13.25 -5.82
C LEU A 103 18.67 14.18 -6.33
N ARG A 104 18.97 15.11 -7.24
CA ARG A 104 18.00 16.13 -7.70
C ARG A 104 16.84 15.61 -8.55
N ASN A 105 16.87 14.37 -9.06
CA ASN A 105 15.82 13.85 -9.96
C ASN A 105 15.02 12.64 -9.43
N ARG A 106 15.20 12.24 -8.16
CA ARG A 106 14.44 11.13 -7.55
C ARG A 106 13.82 11.45 -6.18
N SER A 107 13.97 12.69 -5.70
CA SER A 107 13.46 13.14 -4.42
C SER A 107 12.00 13.58 -4.48
N LYS A 108 11.10 12.69 -4.92
CA LYS A 108 9.71 12.74 -4.39
C LYS A 108 9.86 12.34 -2.91
N ARG A 109 9.86 13.36 -2.03
CA ARG A 109 10.15 13.26 -0.58
C ARG A 109 9.46 12.04 0.03
N TYR A 110 10.22 11.25 0.77
CA TYR A 110 9.65 10.24 1.66
C TYR A 110 8.86 10.98 2.73
N GLU A 111 7.53 10.99 2.62
CA GLU A 111 6.70 11.60 3.62
C GLU A 111 6.41 10.56 4.72
N PRO A 112 6.90 10.78 5.96
CA PRO A 112 6.59 9.89 7.07
C PRO A 112 5.10 10.05 7.41
N TYR A 113 4.26 9.17 6.89
CA TYR A 113 2.84 9.15 7.22
C TYR A 113 2.54 8.09 8.27
N SER A 114 1.83 8.51 9.31
CA SER A 114 1.17 7.60 10.23
C SER A 114 0.02 6.87 9.53
N MET A 115 -0.26 5.62 9.93
CA MET A 115 -1.45 4.89 9.45
C MET A 115 -2.75 5.67 9.68
N ARG A 116 -2.84 6.44 10.78
CA ARG A 116 -4.00 7.29 11.08
C ARG A 116 -4.17 8.40 10.05
N SER A 117 -3.09 9.08 9.67
CA SER A 117 -3.14 10.15 8.66
C SER A 117 -3.57 9.63 7.29
N ILE A 118 -3.08 8.45 6.90
CA ILE A 118 -3.48 7.81 5.64
C ILE A 118 -4.96 7.39 5.71
N ARG A 119 -5.38 6.71 6.78
CA ARG A 119 -6.79 6.34 6.98
C ARG A 119 -7.73 7.54 6.85
N MET A 120 -7.43 8.65 7.54
CA MET A 120 -8.26 9.87 7.45
C MET A 120 -8.31 10.46 6.04
N ARG A 121 -7.25 10.32 5.24
CA ARG A 121 -7.25 10.78 3.84
C ARG A 121 -8.15 9.92 2.97
N PHE A 122 -8.08 8.60 3.12
CA PHE A 122 -8.97 7.68 2.44
C PHE A 122 -10.44 7.95 2.82
N GLU A 123 -10.73 8.09 4.11
CA GLU A 123 -12.08 8.39 4.62
C GLU A 123 -12.63 9.71 4.04
N ARG A 124 -11.80 10.77 4.00
CA ARG A 124 -12.17 12.06 3.38
C ARG A 124 -12.38 11.98 1.87
N SER A 125 -11.81 10.97 1.21
CA SER A 125 -11.98 10.71 -0.22
C SER A 125 -13.14 9.75 -0.51
N GLY A 126 -13.99 9.44 0.47
CA GLY A 126 -15.15 8.55 0.30
C GLY A 126 -14.78 7.07 0.27
N PHE A 127 -13.63 6.68 0.84
CA PHE A 127 -13.26 5.29 1.03
C PHE A 127 -13.54 4.82 2.45
N ASP A 128 -13.94 3.58 2.58
CA ASP A 128 -14.05 2.87 3.85
C ASP A 128 -13.20 1.59 3.85
N ASN A 129 -13.38 0.78 4.90
CA ASN A 129 -12.75 -0.54 5.02
C ASN A 129 -11.22 -0.52 4.78
N VAL A 130 -10.53 0.52 5.25
CA VAL A 130 -9.09 0.69 5.04
C VAL A 130 -8.31 -0.40 5.80
N ARG A 131 -7.65 -1.28 5.06
CA ARG A 131 -6.85 -2.41 5.55
C ARG A 131 -5.40 -2.27 5.15
N TRP A 132 -4.52 -2.80 5.99
CA TRP A 132 -3.08 -2.73 5.86
C TRP A 132 -2.50 -4.12 5.86
N HIS A 133 -1.60 -4.40 4.92
CA HIS A 133 -0.93 -5.69 4.81
C HIS A 133 0.57 -5.50 4.65
N TRP A 134 1.35 -6.29 5.36
CA TRP A 134 2.78 -6.40 5.14
C TRP A 134 3.07 -7.62 4.26
N HIS A 135 3.76 -7.39 3.14
CA HIS A 135 4.27 -8.43 2.26
C HIS A 135 5.71 -8.74 2.62
N ARG A 136 6.03 -9.99 2.95
CA ARG A 136 7.35 -10.39 3.42
C ARG A 136 7.97 -11.45 2.49
N PRO A 137 9.25 -11.30 2.09
CA PRO A 137 10.13 -10.18 2.38
C PRO A 137 9.89 -8.97 1.47
N GLY A 138 9.30 -9.18 0.29
CA GLY A 138 8.90 -8.16 -0.67
C GLY A 138 7.52 -8.44 -1.28
N PHE A 139 7.13 -7.67 -2.30
CA PHE A 139 5.87 -7.86 -3.03
C PHE A 139 5.96 -9.04 -4.01
N GLN A 140 7.08 -9.14 -4.74
CA GLN A 140 7.28 -10.15 -5.79
C GLN A 140 7.54 -11.54 -5.23
N ASP A 141 8.24 -11.63 -4.10
CA ASP A 141 8.65 -12.88 -3.44
C ASP A 141 7.92 -13.11 -2.12
N ALA A 142 6.72 -12.54 -1.98
CA ALA A 142 5.93 -12.62 -0.76
C ALA A 142 5.68 -14.07 -0.32
N LEU A 143 6.33 -14.48 0.77
CA LEU A 143 6.10 -15.73 1.48
C LEU A 143 4.88 -15.62 2.42
N ASP A 144 4.66 -14.43 2.96
CA ASP A 144 3.57 -14.14 3.88
C ASP A 144 2.93 -12.78 3.54
N ILE A 145 1.60 -12.73 3.62
CA ILE A 145 0.80 -11.48 3.60
C ILE A 145 0.19 -11.31 4.99
N VAL A 146 0.73 -10.38 5.78
CA VAL A 146 0.38 -10.22 7.19
C VAL A 146 -0.57 -9.03 7.38
N PRO A 147 -1.85 -9.23 7.73
CA PRO A 147 -2.76 -8.14 8.05
C PRO A 147 -2.31 -7.42 9.32
N LEU A 148 -2.00 -6.12 9.21
CA LEU A 148 -1.47 -5.32 10.33
C LEU A 148 -2.55 -4.83 11.30
N HIS A 149 -3.82 -5.05 10.98
CA HIS A 149 -4.97 -4.69 11.81
C HIS A 149 -5.48 -5.86 12.67
N ASN A 150 -4.87 -7.04 12.55
CA ASN A 150 -5.30 -8.25 13.26
C ASN A 150 -4.24 -8.67 14.28
N ASP A 151 -4.50 -8.33 15.55
CA ASP A 151 -3.62 -8.62 16.69
C ASP A 151 -3.33 -10.11 16.85
N THR A 152 -4.33 -10.96 16.58
CA THR A 152 -4.18 -12.42 16.72
C THR A 152 -3.21 -12.97 15.68
N VAL A 153 -3.29 -12.49 14.44
CA VAL A 153 -2.38 -12.91 13.37
C VAL A 153 -0.97 -12.41 13.64
N LEU A 154 -0.81 -11.18 14.13
CA LEU A 154 0.50 -10.63 14.52
C LEU A 154 1.11 -11.42 15.68
N ASP A 155 0.33 -11.75 16.72
CA ASP A 155 0.78 -12.53 17.86
C ASP A 155 1.21 -13.95 17.46
N HIS A 156 0.44 -14.58 16.58
CA HIS A 156 0.79 -15.88 16.01
C HIS A 156 2.10 -15.77 15.22
N PHE A 157 2.20 -14.78 14.33
CA PHE A 157 3.35 -14.56 13.48
C PHE A 157 4.63 -14.31 14.27
N PHE A 158 4.60 -13.40 15.26
CA PHE A 158 5.75 -13.15 16.14
C PHE A 158 6.04 -14.33 17.08
N GLY A 159 5.08 -15.23 17.29
CA GLY A 159 5.24 -16.46 18.05
C GLY A 159 5.83 -17.64 17.27
N LYS A 160 5.77 -17.63 15.93
CA LYS A 160 5.93 -18.84 15.10
C LYS A 160 7.37 -19.35 14.94
N HIS A 161 8.41 -18.60 15.30
CA HIS A 161 9.79 -19.09 15.14
C HIS A 161 10.76 -18.64 16.23
N ASN A 162 11.61 -19.58 16.63
CA ASN A 162 12.79 -19.53 17.52
C ASN A 162 12.52 -20.05 18.95
N GLY A 163 13.48 -20.84 19.47
CA GLY A 163 13.41 -21.53 20.76
C GLY A 163 12.87 -20.69 21.92
N ARG A 164 12.37 -21.36 22.96
CA ARG A 164 11.48 -20.83 24.02
C ARG A 164 11.82 -19.44 24.57
N SER A 165 13.09 -19.03 24.58
CA SER A 165 13.56 -17.71 25.02
C SER A 165 13.48 -16.60 23.95
N ARG A 166 13.95 -16.83 22.72
CA ARG A 166 13.98 -15.81 21.65
C ARG A 166 12.60 -15.43 21.13
N GLY A 167 11.65 -16.37 21.13
CA GLY A 167 10.26 -16.11 20.76
C GLY A 167 9.56 -15.11 21.69
N ARG A 168 9.88 -15.14 22.99
CA ARG A 168 9.28 -14.21 23.97
C ARG A 168 9.72 -12.76 23.75
N VAL A 169 11.01 -12.55 23.47
CA VAL A 169 11.56 -11.21 23.21
C VAL A 169 10.97 -10.63 21.92
N LYS A 170 10.92 -11.41 20.82
CA LYS A 170 10.32 -10.96 19.56
C LYS A 170 8.85 -10.60 19.71
N ARG A 171 8.08 -11.42 20.44
CA ARG A 171 6.67 -11.13 20.74
C ARG A 171 6.53 -9.84 21.57
N GLY A 172 7.39 -9.65 22.57
CA GLY A 172 7.41 -8.42 23.38
C GLY A 172 7.67 -7.17 22.54
N VAL A 173 8.72 -7.21 21.70
CA VAL A 173 9.07 -6.09 20.81
C VAL A 173 7.99 -5.84 19.75
N GLY A 174 7.45 -6.90 19.13
CA GLY A 174 6.36 -6.79 18.15
C GLY A 174 5.13 -6.13 18.74
N ARG A 175 4.69 -6.56 19.93
CA ARG A 175 3.57 -5.96 20.67
C ARG A 175 3.84 -4.51 21.06
N LEU A 176 5.05 -4.19 21.51
CA LEU A 176 5.43 -2.82 21.85
C LEU A 176 5.36 -1.92 20.61
N LEU A 177 5.96 -2.34 19.50
CA LEU A 177 5.93 -1.61 18.23
C LEU A 177 4.50 -1.45 17.71
N GLN A 178 3.66 -2.46 17.86
CA GLN A 178 2.25 -2.38 17.48
C GLN A 178 1.48 -1.38 18.35
N ARG A 179 1.66 -1.43 19.68
CA ARG A 179 1.03 -0.48 20.62
C ARG A 179 1.47 0.96 20.37
N MET A 180 2.74 1.15 20.01
CA MET A 180 3.27 2.45 19.61
C MET A 180 2.86 2.86 18.20
N GLY A 181 2.17 1.98 17.46
CA GLY A 181 1.81 2.21 16.06
C GLY A 181 3.01 2.30 15.14
N LEU A 182 4.20 1.82 15.51
CA LEU A 182 5.45 1.95 14.75
C LEU A 182 5.73 0.77 13.81
N LEU A 183 4.96 -0.31 13.89
CA LEU A 183 5.21 -1.50 13.07
C LEU A 183 5.25 -1.18 11.56
N HIS A 184 4.31 -0.35 11.09
CA HIS A 184 4.28 0.12 9.70
C HIS A 184 5.51 0.94 9.27
N VAL A 185 6.25 1.52 10.22
CA VAL A 185 7.49 2.27 9.95
C VAL A 185 8.63 1.33 9.60
N LEU A 186 8.62 0.11 10.15
CA LEU A 186 9.73 -0.83 10.06
C LEU A 186 9.56 -1.86 8.94
N VAL A 187 8.35 -2.06 8.43
CA VAL A 187 8.09 -3.00 7.34
C VAL A 187 8.46 -2.40 5.98
N PRO A 188 9.21 -3.13 5.14
CA PRO A 188 9.68 -2.61 3.85
C PRO A 188 8.57 -2.55 2.80
N CYS A 189 7.67 -3.52 2.75
CA CYS A 189 6.69 -3.66 1.68
C CYS A 189 5.28 -3.69 2.27
N LEU A 190 4.62 -2.53 2.24
CA LEU A 190 3.32 -2.32 2.87
C LEU A 190 2.29 -2.06 1.78
N SER A 191 1.20 -2.81 1.75
CA SER A 191 0.04 -2.44 0.95
C SER A 191 -1.12 -1.89 1.80
N VAL A 192 -1.86 -0.97 1.20
CA VAL A 192 -3.10 -0.41 1.73
C VAL A 192 -4.21 -0.77 0.74
N MET A 193 -5.31 -1.28 1.26
CA MET A 193 -6.50 -1.58 0.46
C MET A 193 -7.67 -0.81 1.07
N ALA A 194 -8.49 -0.20 0.24
CA ALA A 194 -9.71 0.46 0.68
C ALA A 194 -10.80 0.32 -0.39
N THR A 195 -12.06 0.32 0.06
CA THR A 195 -13.23 0.22 -0.81
C THR A 195 -13.87 1.59 -0.92
N ARG A 196 -14.25 2.00 -2.13
CA ARG A 196 -14.98 3.25 -2.32
C ARG A 196 -16.43 3.04 -1.89
N GLN A 197 -16.97 3.95 -1.08
CA GLN A 197 -18.36 3.88 -0.65
C GLN A 197 -19.30 3.88 -1.86
N THR A 198 -20.27 2.97 -1.86
CA THR A 198 -21.39 3.02 -2.80
C THR A 198 -22.26 4.22 -2.45
N GLU A 199 -22.73 4.97 -3.45
CA GLU A 199 -23.64 6.08 -3.19
C GLU A 199 -24.91 5.58 -2.47
N PRO A 200 -25.46 6.34 -1.51
CA PRO A 200 -26.61 5.90 -0.71
C PRO A 200 -27.86 5.51 -1.52
N GLY A 201 -27.95 5.89 -2.80
CA GLY A 201 -29.09 5.64 -3.67
C GLY A 201 -29.08 4.30 -4.44
N ASP A 202 -27.95 3.59 -4.49
CA ASP A 202 -27.79 2.39 -5.33
C ASP A 202 -27.98 1.06 -4.57
N ARG A 203 -28.50 1.13 -3.34
CA ARG A 203 -28.98 -0.06 -2.63
C ARG A 203 -30.34 -0.47 -3.17
N THR A 204 -30.37 -0.97 -4.40
CA THR A 204 -31.53 -1.79 -4.80
C THR A 204 -31.56 -2.97 -3.84
N PRO A 205 -32.64 -3.17 -3.06
CA PRO A 205 -32.74 -4.35 -2.22
C PRO A 205 -32.67 -5.56 -3.15
N VAL A 206 -31.62 -6.38 -2.97
CA VAL A 206 -31.56 -7.70 -3.60
C VAL A 206 -32.75 -8.46 -3.03
N ALA A 207 -33.80 -8.61 -3.85
CA ALA A 207 -34.93 -9.44 -3.51
C ALA A 207 -34.39 -10.86 -3.26
N MET A 208 -34.50 -11.30 -2.00
CA MET A 208 -34.31 -12.70 -1.61
C MET A 208 -35.43 -13.55 -2.15
#